data_AF-A0A3B8U7Q8-F1
#
_entry.id   AF-A0A3B8U7Q8-F1
#
_cell.length_a   1.000
_cell.length_b   1.000
_cell.length_c   1.000
_cell.angle_alpha   90.00
_cell.angle_beta   90.00
_cell.angle_gamma   90.00
#
_symmetry.space_group_name_H-M   'P 1'
#
loop_
_entity.id
_entity.type
_entity.pdbx_description
1 polymer ?
#
loop_
_entity_poly.entity_id
_entity_poly.type
_entity_poly.pdbx_seq_one_letter_code
_entity_poly.pdbx_strand_id
1 'polypeptide(L)'
;NGEGGADGTNNNYSWNCGAEGDTDDEDILRLRRNQIRNMLTLLFLSKGTPLLNAGDECYNTQHGNNNPYCQDNETGWVIWDNGETGDHIREFVKKIIRFRKDHPVFTSGIRFKSTDYRAFGYPDLSLHGSEAWKPDVSIFSHSIGICLCTNYVKESEKIELLYLAVNMHWEKQELGLPKLSPGRRWNLLVDTSLEQSFLESECIPDEQHVVEVEPRSVKILNTVTSNKPVRRRKKKAAEKKTASVPAGNEAPAPEKPETAQKTQAVEPSEDTTDEKKQDTGDE
;
A
#
# COMPACT_ATOMS: atom_id res chain seq x y z
N ASN A 1 -23.86 2.72 30.73
CA ASN A 1 -24.09 1.56 31.61
C ASN A 1 -24.38 1.91 33.08
N GLY A 2 -24.39 3.19 33.47
CA GLY A 2 -24.72 3.59 34.86
C GLY A 2 -23.53 3.55 35.83
N GLU A 3 -22.35 3.16 35.36
CA GLU A 3 -21.14 2.97 36.16
C GLU A 3 -20.18 4.17 36.11
N GLY A 4 -20.67 5.35 35.72
CA GLY A 4 -19.88 6.58 35.65
C GLY A 4 -18.71 6.53 34.64
N GLY A 5 -18.76 5.65 33.64
CA GLY A 5 -17.69 5.47 32.66
C GLY A 5 -16.52 4.61 33.14
N ALA A 6 -16.69 3.86 34.23
CA ALA A 6 -15.65 2.99 34.79
C ALA A 6 -15.52 1.63 34.08
N ASP A 7 -16.50 1.25 33.27
CA ASP A 7 -16.56 -0.03 32.57
C ASP A 7 -16.10 0.07 31.10
N GLY A 8 -15.83 -1.08 30.49
CA GLY A 8 -15.28 -1.16 29.14
C GLY A 8 -13.74 -1.11 29.11
N THR A 9 -13.17 -1.05 27.90
CA THR A 9 -11.72 -0.91 27.72
C THR A 9 -11.35 0.56 27.56
N ASN A 10 -10.22 0.97 28.16
CA ASN A 10 -9.65 2.30 27.93
C ASN A 10 -8.80 2.36 26.64
N ASN A 11 -8.39 1.20 26.11
CA ASN A 11 -7.49 1.09 24.98
C ASN A 11 -8.20 0.45 23.78
N ASN A 12 -8.92 1.25 23.01
CA ASN A 12 -9.67 0.79 21.82
C ASN A 12 -8.83 0.74 20.53
N TYR A 13 -7.65 1.36 20.50
CA TYR A 13 -6.86 1.58 19.27
C TYR A 13 -7.69 2.21 18.13
N SER A 14 -8.63 3.07 18.49
CA SER A 14 -9.54 3.75 17.57
C SER A 14 -9.07 5.17 17.26
N TRP A 15 -9.53 5.70 16.13
CA TRP A 15 -9.33 7.10 15.75
C TRP A 15 -10.64 7.65 15.17
N ASN A 16 -11.10 8.77 15.74
CA ASN A 16 -12.38 9.39 15.40
C ASN A 16 -12.38 10.16 14.06
N CYS A 17 -11.22 10.18 13.37
CA CYS A 17 -10.97 10.85 12.10
C CYS A 17 -11.05 12.38 12.13
N GLY A 18 -11.07 13.00 13.32
CA GLY A 18 -10.99 14.47 13.50
C GLY A 18 -12.05 15.06 14.42
N ALA A 19 -13.18 14.37 14.63
CA ALA A 19 -14.27 14.82 15.50
C ALA A 19 -14.79 13.65 16.34
N GLU A 20 -15.11 13.90 17.61
CA GLU A 20 -15.70 12.89 18.50
C GLU A 20 -17.21 12.80 18.28
N GLY A 21 -17.73 11.58 18.09
CA GLY A 21 -19.16 11.35 17.85
C GLY A 21 -19.64 11.77 16.46
N ASP A 22 -20.92 12.15 16.37
CA ASP A 22 -21.57 12.56 15.13
C ASP A 22 -21.08 13.94 14.65
N THR A 23 -21.02 14.14 13.34
CA THR A 23 -20.54 15.38 12.73
C THR A 23 -21.16 15.57 11.34
N ASP A 24 -21.33 16.82 10.93
CA ASP A 24 -21.78 17.22 9.59
C ASP A 24 -20.59 17.58 8.67
N ASP A 25 -19.35 17.39 9.13
CA ASP A 25 -18.15 17.62 8.31
C ASP A 25 -17.99 16.49 7.28
N GLU A 26 -18.30 16.81 6.02
CA GLU A 26 -18.24 15.88 4.90
C GLU A 26 -16.85 15.29 4.64
N ASP A 27 -15.77 16.01 4.98
CA ASP A 27 -14.41 15.48 4.83
C ASP A 27 -14.13 14.38 5.87
N ILE A 28 -14.58 14.57 7.11
CA ILE A 28 -14.50 13.56 8.17
C ILE A 28 -15.39 12.37 7.83
N LEU A 29 -16.63 12.60 7.41
CA LEU A 29 -17.57 11.53 7.05
C LEU A 29 -17.04 10.68 5.88
N ARG A 30 -16.49 11.32 4.84
CA ARG A 30 -15.85 10.62 3.72
C ARG A 30 -14.65 9.80 4.17
N LEU A 31 -13.80 10.35 5.05
CA LEU A 31 -12.65 9.63 5.59
C LEU A 31 -13.08 8.41 6.43
N ARG A 32 -14.10 8.54 7.28
CA ARG A 32 -14.67 7.42 8.05
C ARG A 32 -15.18 6.30 7.14
N ARG A 33 -15.95 6.65 6.10
CA ARG A 33 -16.43 5.66 5.11
C ARG A 33 -15.26 4.95 4.40
N ASN A 34 -14.20 5.68 4.05
CA ASN A 34 -12.98 5.08 3.48
C ASN A 34 -12.26 4.15 4.48
N GLN A 35 -12.11 4.55 5.75
CA GLN A 35 -11.50 3.69 6.78
C GLN A 35 -12.26 2.37 6.98
N ILE A 36 -13.60 2.40 6.95
CA ILE A 36 -14.42 1.18 7.02
C ILE A 36 -14.08 0.26 5.84
N ARG A 37 -14.04 0.80 4.61
CA ARG A 37 -13.66 -0.01 3.42
C ARG A 37 -12.24 -0.55 3.53
N ASN A 38 -11.29 0.20 4.08
CA ASN A 38 -9.92 -0.27 4.32
C ASN A 38 -9.89 -1.44 5.30
N MET A 39 -10.55 -1.32 6.47
CA MET A 39 -10.60 -2.37 7.48
C MET A 39 -11.27 -3.63 6.94
N LEU A 40 -12.39 -3.49 6.24
CA LEU A 40 -13.08 -4.60 5.57
C LEU A 40 -12.18 -5.26 4.52
N THR A 41 -11.46 -4.48 3.72
CA THR A 41 -10.52 -4.99 2.71
C THR A 41 -9.41 -5.80 3.37
N LEU A 42 -8.76 -5.26 4.41
CA LEU A 42 -7.68 -5.94 5.12
C LEU A 42 -8.17 -7.22 5.83
N LEU A 43 -9.35 -7.19 6.46
CA LEU A 43 -9.97 -8.36 7.08
C LEU A 43 -10.24 -9.45 6.05
N PHE A 44 -10.94 -9.12 4.96
CA PHE A 44 -11.38 -10.09 3.96
C PHE A 44 -10.30 -10.49 2.96
N LEU A 45 -9.14 -9.84 2.92
CA LEU A 45 -8.01 -10.25 2.08
C LEU A 45 -6.79 -10.73 2.88
N SER A 46 -6.92 -10.82 4.19
CA SER A 46 -5.95 -11.53 5.02
C SER A 46 -6.13 -13.06 4.91
N LYS A 47 -5.04 -13.81 5.07
CA LYS A 47 -5.11 -15.27 5.22
C LYS A 47 -5.78 -15.65 6.54
N GLY A 48 -6.57 -16.72 6.53
CA GLY A 48 -7.30 -17.22 7.70
C GLY A 48 -8.82 -17.25 7.49
N THR A 49 -9.58 -17.29 8.57
CA THR A 49 -11.05 -17.22 8.53
C THR A 49 -11.49 -15.86 9.06
N PRO A 50 -12.01 -14.95 8.22
CA PRO A 50 -12.49 -13.65 8.69
C PRO A 50 -13.77 -13.83 9.51
N LEU A 51 -13.91 -13.02 10.55
CA LEU A 51 -15.13 -12.87 11.33
C LEU A 51 -15.58 -11.41 11.21
N LEU A 52 -16.84 -11.18 10.85
CA LEU A 52 -17.46 -9.87 10.81
C LEU A 52 -18.49 -9.78 11.93
N ASN A 53 -18.47 -8.70 12.71
CA ASN A 53 -19.45 -8.48 13.75
C ASN A 53 -20.78 -8.06 13.12
N ALA A 54 -21.89 -8.53 13.69
CA ALA A 54 -23.22 -8.25 13.13
C ALA A 54 -23.53 -6.75 13.20
N GLY A 55 -23.96 -6.17 12.08
CA GLY A 55 -24.30 -4.74 11.95
C GLY A 55 -23.19 -3.92 11.28
N ASP A 56 -21.93 -4.36 11.32
CA ASP A 56 -20.82 -3.66 10.65
C ASP A 56 -21.05 -3.56 9.13
N GLU A 57 -21.75 -4.53 8.55
CA GLU A 57 -22.12 -4.52 7.14
C GLU A 57 -23.21 -3.52 6.78
N CYS A 58 -23.88 -2.92 7.76
CA CYS A 58 -24.95 -1.96 7.56
C CYS A 58 -24.64 -0.59 8.16
N TYR A 59 -23.40 -0.31 8.57
CA TYR A 59 -23.02 0.97 9.22
C TYR A 59 -23.70 1.17 10.60
N ASN A 60 -23.81 0.09 11.39
CA ASN A 60 -24.37 0.15 12.73
C ASN A 60 -23.54 1.00 13.71
N THR A 61 -24.19 1.63 14.68
CA THR A 61 -23.54 2.44 15.72
C THR A 61 -24.05 2.07 17.11
N GLN A 62 -23.19 2.26 18.10
CA GLN A 62 -23.51 2.15 19.53
C GLN A 62 -23.23 3.50 20.23
N HIS A 63 -23.18 4.59 19.45
CA HIS A 63 -22.92 5.97 19.91
C HIS A 63 -21.68 6.10 20.81
N GLY A 64 -20.61 5.39 20.48
CA GLY A 64 -19.35 5.40 21.23
C GLY A 64 -19.33 4.49 22.46
N ASN A 65 -20.42 3.79 22.79
CA ASN A 65 -20.42 2.78 23.85
C ASN A 65 -19.67 1.52 23.38
N ASN A 66 -18.47 1.29 23.92
CA ASN A 66 -17.64 0.13 23.56
C ASN A 66 -17.97 -1.14 24.37
N ASN A 67 -18.98 -1.08 25.25
CA ASN A 67 -19.37 -2.18 26.14
C ASN A 67 -20.89 -2.18 26.42
N PRO A 68 -21.79 -2.26 25.41
CA PRO A 68 -23.24 -2.15 25.64
C PRO A 68 -23.89 -3.44 26.18
N TYR A 69 -23.26 -4.09 27.16
CA TYR A 69 -23.67 -5.41 27.68
C TYR A 69 -25.05 -5.41 28.36
N CYS A 70 -25.45 -4.29 28.95
CA CYS A 70 -26.71 -4.12 29.70
C CYS A 70 -27.73 -3.24 28.98
N GLN A 71 -27.52 -2.94 27.70
CA GLN A 71 -28.39 -2.05 26.92
C GLN A 71 -29.40 -2.86 26.10
N ASP A 72 -30.63 -2.98 26.59
CA ASP A 72 -31.77 -3.45 25.79
C ASP A 72 -32.58 -2.25 25.27
N ASN A 73 -31.96 -1.52 24.35
CA ASN A 73 -32.50 -0.34 23.68
C ASN A 73 -31.73 -0.10 22.36
N GLU A 74 -32.01 1.01 21.67
CA GLU A 74 -31.42 1.36 20.38
C GLU A 74 -29.89 1.38 20.37
N THR A 75 -29.22 1.57 21.52
CA THR A 75 -27.75 1.48 21.61
C THR A 75 -27.23 0.04 21.51
N GLY A 76 -27.99 -0.93 22.04
CA GLY A 76 -27.62 -2.35 22.00
C GLY A 76 -28.19 -3.10 20.80
N TRP A 77 -29.28 -2.61 20.21
CA TRP A 77 -29.91 -3.21 19.05
C TRP A 77 -29.06 -3.03 17.78
N VAL A 78 -29.12 -4.00 16.87
CA VAL A 78 -28.54 -3.85 15.53
C VAL A 78 -29.55 -3.14 14.63
N ILE A 79 -29.19 -1.95 14.18
CA ILE A 79 -29.97 -1.19 13.20
C ILE A 79 -29.55 -1.64 11.79
N TRP A 80 -30.44 -2.35 11.12
CA TRP A 80 -30.19 -2.91 9.79
C TRP A 80 -30.39 -1.91 8.66
N ASP A 81 -31.14 -0.84 8.87
CA ASP A 81 -31.39 0.20 7.87
C ASP A 81 -30.79 1.53 8.33
N ASN A 82 -29.63 1.87 7.78
CA ASN A 82 -28.94 3.15 8.00
C ASN A 82 -28.90 3.98 6.70
N GLY A 83 -29.95 3.87 5.89
CA GLY A 83 -30.11 4.60 4.65
C GLY A 83 -29.02 4.32 3.61
N GLU A 84 -28.76 5.32 2.76
CA GLU A 84 -27.87 5.19 1.61
C GLU A 84 -26.43 4.82 1.99
N THR A 85 -25.91 5.34 3.10
CA THR A 85 -24.57 4.98 3.58
C THR A 85 -24.51 3.52 4.00
N GLY A 86 -25.51 3.04 4.74
CA GLY A 86 -25.61 1.63 5.12
C GLY A 86 -25.67 0.71 3.89
N ASP A 87 -26.45 1.07 2.88
CA ASP A 87 -26.55 0.31 1.63
C ASP A 87 -25.24 0.29 0.84
N HIS A 88 -24.52 1.41 0.75
CA HIS A 88 -23.22 1.46 0.10
C HIS A 88 -22.18 0.57 0.79
N ILE A 89 -22.14 0.57 2.14
CA ILE A 89 -21.25 -0.33 2.90
C ILE A 89 -21.67 -1.79 2.71
N ARG A 90 -22.96 -2.10 2.75
CA ARG A 90 -23.49 -3.44 2.52
C ARG A 90 -23.10 -3.99 1.16
N GLU A 91 -23.22 -3.19 0.10
CA GLU A 91 -22.81 -3.59 -1.24
C GLU A 91 -21.29 -3.78 -1.35
N PHE A 92 -20.49 -2.94 -0.68
CA PHE A 92 -19.06 -3.15 -0.59
C PHE A 92 -18.71 -4.49 0.11
N VAL A 93 -19.37 -4.79 1.25
CA VAL A 93 -19.19 -6.05 1.98
C VAL A 93 -19.53 -7.26 1.11
N LYS A 94 -20.66 -7.22 0.40
CA LYS A 94 -21.03 -8.28 -0.56
C LYS A 94 -19.94 -8.48 -1.62
N LYS A 95 -19.45 -7.39 -2.22
CA LYS A 95 -18.44 -7.44 -3.27
C LYS A 95 -17.09 -7.97 -2.75
N ILE A 96 -16.61 -7.54 -1.58
CA ILE A 96 -15.34 -8.02 -1.04
C ILE A 96 -15.40 -9.48 -0.56
N ILE A 97 -16.55 -9.91 0.00
CA ILE A 97 -16.78 -11.33 0.32
C ILE A 97 -16.78 -12.17 -0.97
N ARG A 98 -17.46 -11.70 -2.01
CA ARG A 98 -17.47 -12.37 -3.32
C ARG A 98 -16.07 -12.45 -3.90
N PHE A 99 -15.34 -11.34 -3.89
CA PHE A 99 -13.95 -11.26 -4.33
C PHE A 99 -13.07 -12.28 -3.59
N ARG A 100 -13.16 -12.36 -2.26
CA ARG A 100 -12.43 -13.36 -1.47
C ARG A 100 -12.75 -14.79 -1.93
N LYS A 101 -14.04 -15.11 -2.11
CA LYS A 101 -14.49 -16.44 -2.54
C LYS A 101 -14.01 -16.81 -3.94
N ASP A 102 -13.93 -15.83 -4.85
CA ASP A 102 -13.49 -16.02 -6.22
C ASP A 102 -11.97 -16.16 -6.37
N HIS A 103 -11.19 -15.78 -5.34
CA HIS A 103 -9.74 -15.85 -5.34
C HIS A 103 -9.23 -16.87 -4.30
N PRO A 104 -8.95 -18.13 -4.70
CA PRO A 104 -8.46 -19.19 -3.80
C PRO A 104 -7.20 -18.84 -3.01
N VAL A 105 -6.46 -17.81 -3.43
CA VAL A 105 -5.27 -17.36 -2.71
C VAL A 105 -5.60 -16.88 -1.30
N PHE A 106 -6.83 -16.46 -1.03
CA PHE A 106 -7.26 -16.05 0.30
C PHE A 106 -7.93 -17.17 1.11
N THR A 107 -8.55 -18.14 0.44
CA THR A 107 -9.34 -19.21 1.08
C THR A 107 -8.59 -20.54 1.22
N SER A 108 -7.55 -20.77 0.42
CA SER A 108 -6.74 -21.98 0.48
C SER A 108 -5.94 -22.06 1.78
N GLY A 109 -5.90 -23.26 2.37
CA GLY A 109 -5.08 -23.60 3.54
C GLY A 109 -3.59 -23.74 3.25
N ILE A 110 -3.15 -23.55 2.00
CA ILE A 110 -1.73 -23.55 1.64
C ILE A 110 -1.05 -22.32 2.26
N ARG A 111 -0.01 -22.57 3.06
CA ARG A 111 0.82 -21.55 3.71
C ARG A 111 1.80 -20.92 2.70
N PHE A 112 1.95 -19.60 2.78
CA PHE A 112 2.95 -18.88 2.01
C PHE A 112 4.38 -19.20 2.47
N LYS A 113 5.28 -19.41 1.51
CA LYS A 113 6.71 -19.68 1.70
C LYS A 113 7.60 -18.52 1.29
N SER A 114 7.04 -17.47 0.70
CA SER A 114 7.72 -16.26 0.21
C SER A 114 8.90 -16.58 -0.72
N THR A 115 8.79 -17.66 -1.50
CA THR A 115 9.84 -18.18 -2.38
C THR A 115 9.26 -18.71 -3.67
N ASP A 116 10.05 -18.70 -4.75
CA ASP A 116 9.62 -19.24 -6.05
C ASP A 116 9.84 -20.76 -6.14
N TYR A 117 9.21 -21.52 -5.25
CA TYR A 117 9.45 -22.97 -5.12
C TYR A 117 8.81 -23.83 -6.22
N ARG A 118 7.99 -23.24 -7.09
CA ARG A 118 7.43 -23.91 -8.30
C ARG A 118 8.00 -23.34 -9.60
N ALA A 119 8.99 -22.44 -9.54
CA ALA A 119 9.67 -21.84 -10.69
C ALA A 119 8.71 -21.12 -11.65
N PHE A 120 7.72 -20.39 -11.12
CA PHE A 120 6.81 -19.55 -11.90
C PHE A 120 7.42 -18.20 -12.29
N GLY A 121 8.61 -17.87 -11.78
CA GLY A 121 9.28 -16.57 -11.94
C GLY A 121 8.83 -15.53 -10.92
N TYR A 122 7.88 -15.89 -10.05
CA TYR A 122 7.37 -15.07 -8.96
C TYR A 122 7.19 -15.96 -7.72
N PRO A 123 7.56 -15.49 -6.52
CA PRO A 123 7.23 -16.19 -5.30
C PRO A 123 5.71 -16.19 -5.09
N ASP A 124 5.23 -17.07 -4.22
CA ASP A 124 3.83 -17.12 -3.82
C ASP A 124 3.35 -15.84 -3.10
N LEU A 125 4.28 -15.19 -2.38
CA LEU A 125 4.12 -13.91 -1.72
C LEU A 125 5.41 -13.08 -1.86
N SER A 126 5.29 -11.81 -2.23
CA SER A 126 6.37 -10.83 -2.12
C SER A 126 5.89 -9.50 -1.56
N LEU A 127 6.79 -8.79 -0.89
CA LEU A 127 6.54 -7.48 -0.29
C LEU A 127 7.32 -6.39 -1.02
N HIS A 128 6.75 -5.19 -1.06
CA HIS A 128 7.20 -4.07 -1.86
C HIS A 128 7.02 -2.77 -1.05
N GLY A 129 7.92 -1.81 -1.27
CA GLY A 129 7.82 -0.44 -0.73
C GLY A 129 7.68 0.54 -1.89
N SER A 130 8.35 1.68 -1.81
CA SER A 130 8.47 2.63 -2.93
C SER A 130 9.10 1.99 -4.17
N GLU A 131 10.00 1.03 -3.96
CA GLU A 131 10.56 0.18 -4.99
C GLU A 131 10.04 -1.26 -4.90
N ALA A 132 9.90 -1.91 -6.04
CA ALA A 132 9.51 -3.32 -6.08
C ALA A 132 10.61 -4.18 -5.41
N TRP A 133 10.19 -5.17 -4.61
CA TRP A 133 11.07 -6.12 -3.91
C TRP A 133 11.86 -5.51 -2.75
N LYS A 134 11.57 -4.26 -2.37
CA LYS A 134 12.22 -3.56 -1.27
C LYS A 134 11.15 -2.99 -0.32
N PRO A 135 10.57 -3.82 0.57
CA PRO A 135 9.61 -3.33 1.55
C PRO A 135 10.28 -2.38 2.55
N ASP A 136 9.55 -1.38 3.01
CA ASP A 136 9.94 -0.62 4.20
C ASP A 136 9.57 -1.42 5.45
N VAL A 137 10.58 -1.89 6.17
CA VAL A 137 10.46 -2.65 7.42
C VAL A 137 10.70 -1.78 8.66
N SER A 138 10.80 -0.46 8.49
CA SER A 138 10.91 0.46 9.61
C SER A 138 9.64 0.43 10.47
N ILE A 139 9.81 0.71 11.76
CA ILE A 139 8.68 0.84 12.69
C ILE A 139 7.76 2.02 12.36
N PHE A 140 8.20 2.92 11.47
CA PHE A 140 7.45 4.09 11.01
C PHE A 140 6.76 3.84 9.67
N SER A 141 6.86 2.64 9.12
CA SER A 141 6.21 2.29 7.87
C SER A 141 4.69 2.31 8.01
N HIS A 142 4.04 3.07 7.13
CA HIS A 142 2.58 3.13 7.02
C HIS A 142 2.10 2.65 5.66
N SER A 143 2.98 2.10 4.82
CA SER A 143 2.61 1.62 3.50
C SER A 143 3.31 0.31 3.16
N ILE A 144 2.60 -0.54 2.43
CA ILE A 144 3.13 -1.82 1.99
C ILE A 144 2.46 -2.26 0.70
N GLY A 145 3.26 -2.69 -0.26
CA GLY A 145 2.81 -3.43 -1.42
C GLY A 145 2.93 -4.93 -1.19
N ILE A 146 1.88 -5.69 -1.49
CA ILE A 146 1.84 -7.14 -1.30
C ILE A 146 1.47 -7.76 -2.64
N CYS A 147 2.37 -8.53 -3.23
CA CYS A 147 2.11 -9.26 -4.46
C CYS A 147 1.90 -10.75 -4.16
N LEU A 148 0.85 -11.33 -4.71
CA LEU A 148 0.47 -12.73 -4.56
C LEU A 148 0.43 -13.40 -5.93
N CYS A 149 1.12 -14.53 -6.06
CA CYS A 149 1.03 -15.36 -7.27
C CYS A 149 -0.05 -16.43 -7.07
N THR A 150 -1.15 -16.35 -7.82
CA THR A 150 -2.32 -17.22 -7.62
C THR A 150 -2.07 -18.65 -8.13
N ASN A 151 -1.07 -18.87 -8.99
CA ASN A 151 -0.72 -20.18 -9.54
C ASN A 151 -0.27 -21.21 -8.50
N TYR A 152 0.12 -20.76 -7.31
CA TYR A 152 0.48 -21.63 -6.19
C TYR A 152 -0.72 -22.34 -5.55
N VAL A 153 -1.92 -21.80 -5.72
CA VAL A 153 -3.17 -22.37 -5.18
C VAL A 153 -4.11 -22.89 -6.27
N LYS A 154 -3.99 -22.36 -7.49
CA LYS A 154 -4.79 -22.74 -8.65
C LYS A 154 -3.90 -22.79 -9.88
N GLU A 155 -3.51 -23.98 -10.29
CA GLU A 155 -2.60 -24.16 -11.42
C GLU A 155 -3.26 -23.69 -12.73
N SER A 156 -2.51 -22.91 -13.50
CA SER A 156 -2.94 -22.28 -14.75
C SER A 156 -1.71 -22.06 -15.63
N GLU A 157 -1.86 -22.20 -16.94
CA GLU A 157 -0.80 -21.88 -17.90
C GLU A 157 -0.45 -20.39 -17.90
N LYS A 158 -1.44 -19.55 -17.61
CA LYS A 158 -1.24 -18.11 -17.45
C LYS A 158 -0.90 -17.86 -15.99
N ILE A 159 0.29 -17.31 -15.74
CA ILE A 159 0.62 -16.73 -14.44
C ILE A 159 -0.45 -15.70 -14.10
N GLU A 160 -0.91 -15.56 -12.88
CA GLU A 160 -1.80 -14.47 -12.48
C GLU A 160 -1.31 -13.93 -11.14
N LEU A 161 -1.02 -12.63 -11.13
CA LEU A 161 -0.65 -11.91 -9.93
C LEU A 161 -1.81 -11.04 -9.46
N LEU A 162 -1.99 -11.01 -8.15
CA LEU A 162 -2.77 -9.99 -7.44
C LEU A 162 -1.81 -9.11 -6.66
N TYR A 163 -2.02 -7.80 -6.70
CA TYR A 163 -1.22 -6.84 -5.93
C TYR A 163 -2.14 -6.01 -5.05
N LEU A 164 -1.86 -5.98 -3.75
CA LEU A 164 -2.53 -5.13 -2.78
C LEU A 164 -1.56 -4.00 -2.42
N ALA A 165 -1.93 -2.78 -2.74
CA ALA A 165 -1.18 -1.58 -2.42
C ALA A 165 -1.88 -0.90 -1.23
N VAL A 166 -1.29 -1.00 -0.04
CA VAL A 166 -1.87 -0.49 1.20
C VAL A 166 -1.13 0.78 1.58
N ASN A 167 -1.84 1.91 1.68
CA ASN A 167 -1.32 3.17 2.18
C ASN A 167 -2.14 3.66 3.36
N MET A 168 -1.65 3.41 4.58
CA MET A 168 -2.20 3.98 5.80
C MET A 168 -1.44 5.24 6.24
N HIS A 169 -0.60 5.83 5.39
CA HIS A 169 -0.01 7.14 5.64
C HIS A 169 -1.04 8.26 5.36
N TRP A 170 -0.84 9.44 5.94
CA TRP A 170 -1.68 10.62 5.68
C TRP A 170 -1.31 11.37 4.39
N GLU A 171 -0.24 10.96 3.73
CA GLU A 171 0.17 11.48 2.42
C GLU A 171 0.02 10.40 1.35
N LYS A 172 -0.11 10.85 0.10
CA LYS A 172 -0.07 9.97 -1.06
C LYS A 172 1.27 9.23 -1.09
N GLN A 173 1.24 7.95 -1.45
CA GLN A 173 2.45 7.13 -1.60
C GLN A 173 2.51 6.52 -3.00
N GLU A 174 3.72 6.30 -3.49
CA GLU A 174 3.99 5.51 -4.68
C GLU A 174 4.52 4.14 -4.25
N LEU A 175 3.90 3.05 -4.71
CA LEU A 175 4.33 1.70 -4.38
C LEU A 175 4.82 0.95 -5.63
N GLY A 176 5.99 0.34 -5.51
CA GLY A 176 6.68 -0.32 -6.61
C GLY A 176 5.99 -1.60 -7.08
N LEU A 177 5.68 -1.65 -8.38
CA LEU A 177 5.07 -2.78 -9.05
C LEU A 177 6.14 -3.73 -9.60
N PRO A 178 6.05 -5.05 -9.34
CA PRO A 178 6.90 -6.04 -9.97
C PRO A 178 6.84 -5.96 -11.49
N LYS A 179 8.00 -6.12 -12.12
CA LYS A 179 8.08 -6.22 -13.57
C LYS A 179 7.33 -7.46 -14.05
N LEU A 180 6.40 -7.25 -14.97
CA LEU A 180 5.62 -8.32 -15.59
C LEU A 180 6.36 -8.94 -16.78
N SER A 181 6.02 -10.20 -17.09
CA SER A 181 6.43 -10.82 -18.35
C SER A 181 5.89 -10.05 -19.57
N PRO A 182 6.58 -10.05 -20.72
CA PRO A 182 6.14 -9.32 -21.91
C PRO A 182 4.71 -9.67 -22.32
N GLY A 183 3.94 -8.67 -22.76
CA GLY A 183 2.54 -8.85 -23.19
C GLY A 183 1.54 -8.87 -22.04
N ARG A 184 1.93 -8.41 -20.85
CA ARG A 184 1.06 -8.29 -19.68
C ARG A 184 1.12 -6.90 -19.08
N ARG A 185 0.03 -6.50 -18.44
CA ARG A 185 -0.11 -5.21 -17.76
C ARG A 185 -0.90 -5.35 -16.47
N TRP A 186 -0.73 -4.39 -15.59
CA TRP A 186 -1.52 -4.26 -14.38
C TRP A 186 -2.88 -3.64 -14.72
N ASN A 187 -3.91 -4.12 -14.04
CA ASN A 187 -5.27 -3.62 -14.13
C ASN A 187 -5.80 -3.41 -12.71
N LEU A 188 -6.23 -2.18 -12.43
CA LEU A 188 -6.84 -1.79 -11.16
C LEU A 188 -8.26 -2.36 -11.09
N LEU A 189 -8.53 -3.05 -9.99
CA LEU A 189 -9.81 -3.69 -9.70
C LEU A 189 -10.56 -2.97 -8.58
N VAL A 190 -9.84 -2.52 -7.56
CA VAL A 190 -10.42 -1.88 -6.38
C VAL A 190 -9.58 -0.68 -5.97
N ASP A 191 -10.26 0.41 -5.59
CA ASP A 191 -9.69 1.58 -4.94
C ASP A 191 -10.64 2.07 -3.83
N THR A 192 -10.24 1.93 -2.57
CA THR A 192 -11.09 2.30 -1.42
C THR A 192 -11.25 3.81 -1.23
N SER A 193 -10.41 4.63 -1.87
CA SER A 193 -10.56 6.09 -1.83
C SER A 193 -11.80 6.59 -2.59
N LEU A 194 -12.34 5.74 -3.48
CA LEU A 194 -13.54 6.02 -4.25
C LEU A 194 -14.79 5.45 -3.55
N GLU A 195 -15.91 6.16 -3.63
CA GLU A 195 -17.18 5.67 -3.07
C GLU A 195 -17.64 4.38 -3.76
N GLN A 196 -17.54 4.33 -5.10
CA GLN A 196 -17.67 3.10 -5.88
C GLN A 196 -16.30 2.44 -6.03
N SER A 197 -15.88 1.70 -5.00
CA SER A 197 -14.51 1.20 -4.93
C SER A 197 -14.18 0.09 -5.93
N PHE A 198 -15.16 -0.72 -6.36
CA PHE A 198 -14.93 -1.79 -7.36
C PHE A 198 -15.09 -1.24 -8.76
N LEU A 199 -14.03 -1.34 -9.56
CA LEU A 199 -13.94 -0.82 -10.92
C LEU A 199 -14.16 -1.94 -11.95
N GLU A 200 -14.69 -1.58 -13.12
CA GLU A 200 -14.91 -2.56 -14.20
C GLU A 200 -13.60 -2.99 -14.87
N SER A 201 -12.75 -2.03 -15.24
CA SER A 201 -11.37 -2.27 -15.67
C SER A 201 -10.68 -0.92 -15.89
N GLU A 202 -9.61 -0.68 -15.16
CA GLU A 202 -8.72 0.46 -15.40
C GLU A 202 -7.28 -0.05 -15.53
N CYS A 203 -6.76 -0.03 -16.75
CA CYS A 203 -5.44 -0.59 -17.01
C CYS A 203 -4.34 0.43 -16.84
N ILE A 204 -3.34 0.08 -16.04
CA ILE A 204 -2.16 0.89 -15.82
C ILE A 204 -1.27 0.85 -17.07
N PRO A 205 -0.68 1.99 -17.48
CA PRO A 205 0.28 2.05 -18.59
C PRO A 205 1.45 1.07 -18.43
N ASP A 206 1.89 0.44 -19.53
CA ASP A 206 2.95 -0.58 -19.52
C ASP A 206 4.32 -0.06 -19.02
N GLU A 207 4.54 1.26 -19.10
CA GLU A 207 5.78 1.94 -18.69
C GLU A 207 5.79 2.32 -17.20
N GLN A 208 4.64 2.23 -16.55
CA GLN A 208 4.49 2.63 -15.16
C GLN A 208 4.92 1.48 -14.24
N HIS A 209 5.93 1.75 -13.41
CA HIS A 209 6.56 0.80 -12.49
C HIS A 209 6.14 1.01 -11.04
N VAL A 210 5.25 1.97 -10.79
CA VAL A 210 4.72 2.31 -9.48
C VAL A 210 3.20 2.50 -9.58
N VAL A 211 2.48 2.22 -8.51
CA VAL A 211 1.07 2.62 -8.38
C VAL A 211 0.97 3.74 -7.37
N GLU A 212 0.33 4.84 -7.75
CA GLU A 212 -0.03 5.90 -6.81
C GLU A 212 -1.20 5.45 -5.94
N VAL A 213 -1.08 5.61 -4.63
CA VAL A 213 -2.09 5.23 -3.65
C VAL A 213 -2.39 6.45 -2.79
N GLU A 214 -3.64 6.90 -2.81
CA GLU A 214 -4.10 8.07 -2.06
C GLU A 214 -3.92 7.87 -0.54
N PRO A 215 -3.85 8.97 0.25
CA PRO A 215 -3.81 8.88 1.70
C PRO A 215 -4.87 7.94 2.24
N ARG A 216 -4.48 7.11 3.21
CA ARG A 216 -5.42 6.26 3.97
C ARG A 216 -6.31 5.42 3.04
N SER A 217 -5.74 4.74 2.06
CA SER A 217 -6.49 3.93 1.08
C SER A 217 -5.77 2.62 0.74
N VAL A 218 -6.50 1.74 0.07
CA VAL A 218 -6.03 0.44 -0.42
C VAL A 218 -6.43 0.30 -1.88
N LYS A 219 -5.47 -0.07 -2.73
CA LYS A 219 -5.70 -0.45 -4.12
C LYS A 219 -5.46 -1.94 -4.33
N ILE A 220 -6.25 -2.56 -5.19
CA ILE A 220 -6.08 -3.97 -5.58
C ILE A 220 -5.98 -4.03 -7.09
N LEU A 221 -4.94 -4.71 -7.56
CA LEU A 221 -4.65 -4.88 -8.98
C LEU A 221 -4.54 -6.35 -9.33
N ASN A 222 -4.86 -6.69 -10.56
CA ASN A 222 -4.51 -7.97 -11.16
C ASN A 222 -3.71 -7.80 -12.44
N THR A 223 -3.25 -8.94 -12.97
CA THR A 223 -2.52 -8.98 -14.25
C THR A 223 -3.42 -9.44 -15.38
N VAL A 224 -3.51 -8.64 -16.44
CA VAL A 224 -4.26 -8.97 -17.66
C VAL A 224 -3.33 -9.08 -18.86
N THR A 225 -3.73 -9.84 -19.87
CA THR A 225 -3.00 -9.90 -21.14
C THR A 225 -3.18 -8.59 -21.91
N SER A 226 -2.07 -8.01 -22.38
CA SER A 226 -2.09 -6.85 -23.27
C SER A 226 -2.31 -7.32 -24.71
N ASN A 227 -3.36 -6.82 -25.36
CA ASN A 227 -3.64 -7.09 -26.78
C ASN A 227 -2.71 -6.30 -27.73
N LYS A 228 -1.77 -5.49 -27.22
CA LYS A 228 -0.82 -4.78 -28.07
C LYS A 228 0.33 -5.71 -28.49
N PRO A 229 0.68 -5.78 -29.79
CA PRO A 229 1.79 -6.61 -30.24
C PRO A 229 3.09 -6.13 -29.59
N VAL A 230 3.84 -7.05 -29.00
CA VAL A 230 5.15 -6.80 -28.42
C VAL A 230 6.06 -6.25 -29.51
N ARG A 231 6.33 -4.94 -29.50
CA ARG A 231 7.34 -4.32 -30.38
C ARG A 231 8.70 -4.85 -29.97
N ARG A 232 9.15 -5.92 -30.63
CA ARG A 232 10.55 -6.38 -30.59
C ARG A 232 11.43 -5.20 -30.99
N ARG A 233 12.17 -4.64 -30.02
CA ARG A 233 13.28 -3.70 -30.29
C ARG A 233 14.27 -4.44 -31.19
N LYS A 234 14.26 -4.14 -32.50
CA LYS A 234 15.35 -4.57 -33.39
C LYS A 234 16.63 -3.92 -32.85
N LYS A 235 17.57 -4.72 -32.34
CA LYS A 235 18.95 -4.27 -32.15
C LYS A 235 19.44 -3.78 -33.51
N LYS A 236 19.65 -2.47 -33.66
CA LYS A 236 20.44 -1.95 -34.78
C LYS A 236 21.87 -2.44 -34.54
N ALA A 237 22.34 -3.34 -35.40
CA ALA A 237 23.75 -3.64 -35.51
C ALA A 237 24.48 -2.34 -35.87
N ALA A 238 25.42 -1.93 -35.03
CA ALA A 238 26.33 -0.84 -35.37
C ALA A 238 27.35 -1.38 -36.37
N GLU A 239 27.23 -0.97 -37.63
CA GLU A 239 28.28 -1.12 -38.64
C GLU A 239 29.49 -0.29 -38.18
N LYS A 240 30.60 -0.97 -37.86
CA LYS A 240 31.93 -0.36 -37.74
C LYS A 240 32.35 0.13 -39.12
N LYS A 241 32.35 1.45 -39.33
CA LYS A 241 33.16 2.07 -40.40
C LYS A 241 34.57 2.31 -39.86
N THR A 242 35.50 1.53 -40.37
CA THR A 242 36.94 1.77 -40.31
C THR A 242 37.27 3.04 -41.09
N ALA A 243 37.82 4.06 -40.41
CA ALA A 243 38.44 5.21 -41.06
C ALA A 243 39.96 5.07 -40.94
N SER A 244 40.62 5.03 -42.10
CA SER A 244 42.06 5.01 -42.29
C SER A 244 42.67 6.39 -42.00
N VAL A 245 43.76 6.40 -41.23
CA VAL A 245 44.60 7.56 -40.92
C VAL A 245 45.64 7.78 -42.03
N PRO A 246 45.91 9.00 -42.49
CA PRO A 246 47.17 9.36 -43.14
C PRO A 246 48.13 10.06 -42.17
N ALA A 247 49.42 9.86 -42.44
CA ALA A 247 50.57 10.19 -41.60
C ALA A 247 51.10 11.64 -41.76
N GLY A 248 51.87 12.09 -40.75
CA GLY A 248 52.71 13.30 -40.72
C GLY A 248 52.01 14.48 -40.02
N ASN A 249 52.59 15.19 -39.05
CA ASN A 249 53.99 15.51 -38.81
C ASN A 249 54.26 15.87 -37.32
N GLU A 250 55.54 15.94 -37.01
CA GLU A 250 56.26 16.02 -35.73
C GLU A 250 55.82 17.09 -34.71
N ALA A 251 56.14 16.78 -33.44
CA ALA A 251 56.03 17.63 -32.27
C ALA A 251 57.18 18.65 -32.16
N PRO A 252 57.02 19.67 -31.30
CA PRO A 252 58.05 19.89 -30.30
C PRO A 252 57.48 20.05 -28.87
N ALA A 253 58.30 19.74 -27.88
CA ALA A 253 58.10 19.96 -26.44
C ALA A 253 59.14 20.98 -25.94
N PRO A 254 59.19 21.35 -24.65
CA PRO A 254 58.13 21.85 -23.75
C PRO A 254 58.53 23.20 -23.09
N GLU A 255 57.59 23.95 -22.52
CA GLU A 255 57.90 25.00 -21.52
C GLU A 255 56.94 24.95 -20.32
N LYS A 256 57.52 25.06 -19.12
CA LYS A 256 56.95 25.41 -17.81
C LYS A 256 57.84 26.55 -17.26
N PRO A 257 57.51 27.30 -16.19
CA PRO A 257 56.32 27.27 -15.31
C PRO A 257 55.72 28.68 -15.04
N GLU A 258 54.62 28.80 -14.27
CA GLU A 258 54.52 29.71 -13.09
C GLU A 258 53.13 29.68 -12.40
N THR A 259 53.18 29.28 -11.12
CA THR A 259 52.65 29.90 -9.88
C THR A 259 51.17 30.31 -9.66
N ALA A 260 50.74 30.07 -8.41
CA ALA A 260 49.62 30.62 -7.62
C ALA A 260 48.23 29.98 -7.85
N GLN A 261 47.41 29.66 -6.83
CA GLN A 261 47.39 29.97 -5.40
C GLN A 261 46.49 28.96 -4.65
N LYS A 262 46.82 28.70 -3.38
CA LYS A 262 46.04 27.94 -2.40
C LYS A 262 44.76 28.67 -1.99
N THR A 263 43.68 27.93 -1.75
CA THR A 263 42.66 28.28 -0.75
C THR A 263 42.28 27.05 0.08
N GLN A 264 42.30 27.24 1.39
CA GLN A 264 42.12 26.26 2.45
C GLN A 264 40.64 25.89 2.63
N ALA A 265 40.38 24.62 2.93
CA ALA A 265 39.14 24.15 3.52
C ALA A 265 39.24 24.30 5.05
N VAL A 266 38.18 24.84 5.65
CA VAL A 266 38.00 25.06 7.09
C VAL A 266 37.28 23.84 7.67
N GLU A 267 37.88 23.22 8.69
CA GLU A 267 37.22 22.23 9.56
C GLU A 267 36.37 22.94 10.62
N PRO A 268 35.23 22.38 11.07
CA PRO A 268 34.49 22.90 12.21
C PRO A 268 35.00 22.28 13.52
N SER A 269 35.32 23.16 14.47
CA SER A 269 35.65 22.86 15.87
C SER A 269 34.42 22.45 16.68
N GLU A 270 34.54 21.35 17.40
CA GLU A 270 33.68 21.00 18.54
C GLU A 270 33.92 21.99 19.68
N ASP A 271 32.84 22.57 20.22
CA ASP A 271 32.88 23.32 21.47
C ASP A 271 31.85 22.74 22.45
N THR A 272 32.37 22.42 23.62
CA THR A 272 31.72 21.85 24.80
C THR A 272 31.21 22.97 25.71
N THR A 273 30.03 22.80 26.31
CA THR A 273 29.50 23.38 27.59
C THR A 273 27.96 23.24 27.53
N ASP A 274 27.15 22.99 28.55
CA ASP A 274 27.26 22.85 29.99
C ASP A 274 25.90 22.24 30.42
N GLU A 275 25.85 21.04 31.02
CA GLU A 275 24.64 20.53 31.68
C GLU A 275 24.72 20.81 33.18
N LYS A 276 23.96 21.82 33.62
CA LYS A 276 23.63 22.04 35.03
C LYS A 276 22.66 20.98 35.51
N LYS A 277 23.12 20.14 36.43
CA LYS A 277 22.27 19.44 37.41
C LYS A 277 21.54 20.47 38.25
N GLN A 278 20.21 20.37 38.34
CA GLN A 278 19.46 20.94 39.43
C GLN A 278 18.61 19.87 40.09
N ASP A 279 18.99 19.66 41.34
CA ASP A 279 18.41 18.88 42.41
C ASP A 279 17.00 19.42 42.75
N THR A 280 16.05 18.53 42.98
CA THR A 280 14.86 18.75 43.83
C THR A 280 14.32 17.38 44.23
N GLY A 281 14.72 16.94 45.42
CA GLY A 281 13.82 16.18 46.30
C GLY A 281 12.96 17.18 47.08
N ASP A 282 11.69 16.84 47.27
CA ASP A 282 11.09 16.64 48.60
C ASP A 282 9.57 16.40 48.49
N GLU A 283 9.14 15.45 49.34
CA GLU A 283 7.80 15.15 49.91
C GLU A 283 6.63 14.65 49.03
#